data_AF-A0A937I939-F1
#
_entry.id   AF-A0A937I939-F1
#
_cell.length_a   1.000
_cell.length_b   1.000
_cell.length_c   1.000
_cell.angle_alpha   90.00
_cell.angle_beta   90.00
_cell.angle_gamma   90.00
#
_symmetry.space_group_name_H-M   'P 1'
#
loop_
_entity.id
_entity.type
_entity.pdbx_description
1 polymer ?
#
loop_
_entity_poly.entity_id
_entity_poly.type
_entity_poly.pdbx_seq_one_letter_code
_entity_poly.pdbx_strand_id
1 'polypeptide(L)'
;MVLPITFMDLTVTIYQNICFRLYGISLVKRSKYVVMDRHELAYLNGIEKFNCLYRGYGNGVIFYTREIIARTEQYWCPIKHARRVVGTHRRYANFDAFGDAEGDQTKRLEFRESLKDTD
;
A
#
# COMPACT_ATOMS: atom_id res chain seq x y z
N MET A 1 -12.48 -14.72 -7.82
CA MET A 1 -11.85 -13.65 -7.01
C MET A 1 -10.39 -13.91 -6.69
N VAL A 2 -9.93 -15.16 -6.51
CA VAL A 2 -8.49 -15.46 -6.41
C VAL A 2 -7.73 -14.90 -7.62
N LEU A 3 -8.19 -15.22 -8.82
CA LEU A 3 -7.54 -14.82 -10.09
C LEU A 3 -7.32 -13.30 -10.22
N PRO A 4 -8.32 -12.41 -10.03
CA PRO A 4 -8.08 -10.96 -10.09
C PRO A 4 -7.18 -10.45 -8.96
N ILE A 5 -7.24 -11.02 -7.75
CA ILE A 5 -6.37 -10.62 -6.63
C ILE A 5 -4.91 -10.99 -6.94
N THR A 6 -4.66 -12.19 -7.46
CA THR A 6 -3.31 -12.63 -7.84
C THR A 6 -2.76 -11.81 -9.00
N PHE A 7 -3.59 -11.47 -9.98
CA PHE A 7 -3.19 -10.57 -11.06
C PHE A 7 -2.83 -9.17 -10.53
N MET A 8 -3.60 -8.64 -9.58
CA MET A 8 -3.30 -7.37 -8.93
C MET A 8 -1.99 -7.44 -8.11
N ASP A 9 -1.78 -8.52 -7.35
CA ASP A 9 -0.54 -8.77 -6.59
C ASP A 9 0.69 -8.74 -7.52
N LEU A 10 0.61 -9.44 -8.66
CA LEU A 10 1.70 -9.50 -9.63
C LEU A 10 1.96 -8.13 -10.28
N THR A 11 0.92 -7.48 -10.80
CA THR A 11 1.05 -6.19 -11.51
C THR A 11 1.59 -5.10 -10.59
N VAL A 12 1.11 -5.04 -9.34
CA VAL A 12 1.56 -4.05 -8.35
C VAL A 12 2.98 -4.36 -7.85
N THR A 13 3.34 -5.64 -7.76
CA THR A 13 4.72 -6.05 -7.44
C THR A 13 5.69 -5.62 -8.55
N ILE A 14 5.31 -5.81 -9.81
CA ILE A 14 6.12 -5.36 -10.96
C ILE A 14 6.22 -3.83 -10.96
N TYR A 15 5.09 -3.14 -10.79
CA TYR A 15 5.03 -1.68 -10.76
C TYR A 15 6.01 -1.09 -9.74
N GLN A 16 5.97 -1.55 -8.48
CA GLN A 16 6.88 -0.98 -7.47
C GLN A 16 8.34 -1.33 -7.78
N ASN A 17 8.65 -2.54 -8.27
CA ASN A 17 10.03 -2.92 -8.54
C ASN A 17 10.64 -2.07 -9.66
N ILE A 18 9.84 -1.60 -10.60
CA ILE A 18 10.29 -0.72 -11.67
C ILE A 18 10.27 0.74 -11.19
N CYS A 19 9.10 1.25 -10.83
CA CYS A 19 8.91 2.67 -10.50
C CYS A 19 9.63 3.08 -9.21
N PHE A 20 9.59 2.27 -8.15
CA PHE A 20 10.19 2.70 -6.88
C PHE A 20 11.70 2.70 -6.97
N ARG A 21 12.30 1.76 -7.71
CA ARG A 21 13.73 1.77 -7.99
C ARG A 21 14.15 2.97 -8.84
N LEU A 22 13.36 3.31 -9.86
CA LEU A 22 13.61 4.50 -10.68
C LEU A 22 13.53 5.81 -9.88
N TYR A 23 12.58 5.92 -8.95
CA TYR A 23 12.36 7.13 -8.15
C TYR A 23 13.10 7.13 -6.80
N GLY A 24 13.87 6.09 -6.47
CA GLY A 24 14.56 5.95 -5.19
C GLY A 24 13.63 5.71 -3.99
N ILE A 25 12.39 5.31 -4.20
CA ILE A 25 11.42 5.03 -3.12
C ILE A 25 11.76 3.66 -2.50
N SER A 26 11.69 3.56 -1.17
CA SER A 26 11.85 2.28 -0.46
C SER A 26 10.79 1.25 -0.87
N LEU A 27 11.22 0.01 -1.11
CA LEU A 27 10.34 -1.09 -1.51
C LEU A 27 9.44 -1.54 -0.35
N VAL A 28 8.19 -1.92 -0.67
CA VAL A 28 7.27 -2.42 0.34
C VAL A 28 7.52 -3.92 0.53
N LYS A 29 7.88 -4.32 1.75
CA LYS A 29 8.10 -5.73 2.11
C LYS A 29 6.75 -6.46 2.14
N ARG A 30 6.49 -7.31 1.15
CA ARG A 30 5.22 -8.07 1.01
C ARG A 30 4.92 -8.95 2.23
N SER A 31 5.96 -9.52 2.87
CA SER A 31 5.83 -10.36 4.06
C SER A 31 5.22 -9.64 5.27
N LYS A 32 5.31 -8.30 5.34
CA LYS A 32 4.65 -7.51 6.40
C LYS A 32 3.12 -7.45 6.23
N TYR A 33 2.60 -7.77 5.05
CA TYR A 33 1.17 -7.62 4.71
C TYR A 33 0.46 -8.95 4.43
N VAL A 34 1.09 -9.82 3.66
CA VAL A 34 0.53 -11.12 3.29
C VAL A 34 1.01 -12.17 4.28
N VAL A 35 0.29 -12.29 5.40
CA VAL A 35 0.54 -13.29 6.46
C VAL A 35 -0.52 -14.38 6.38
N MET A 36 -0.09 -15.63 6.30
CA MET A 36 -0.97 -16.78 6.02
C MET A 36 -0.82 -17.86 7.09
N ASP A 37 -0.79 -17.52 8.37
CA ASP A 37 -0.48 -18.49 9.43
C ASP A 37 -1.68 -19.34 9.86
N ARG A 38 -2.89 -18.96 9.45
CA ARG A 38 -4.15 -19.60 9.88
C ARG A 38 -4.40 -21.00 9.30
N HIS A 39 -3.56 -21.46 8.39
CA HIS A 39 -3.64 -22.84 7.87
C HIS A 39 -3.10 -23.89 8.85
N GLU A 40 -2.25 -23.46 9.80
CA GLU A 40 -1.66 -24.27 10.87
C GLU A 40 -2.68 -24.71 11.94
N LEU A 41 -3.85 -24.06 11.99
CA LEU A 41 -4.88 -24.36 12.98
C LEU A 41 -5.43 -25.78 12.76
N ALA A 42 -5.14 -26.68 13.70
CA ALA A 42 -5.42 -28.11 13.62
C ALA A 42 -6.92 -28.47 13.66
N TYR A 43 -7.77 -27.56 14.14
CA TYR A 43 -9.21 -27.80 14.33
C TYR A 43 -10.09 -27.41 13.13
N LEU A 44 -9.53 -26.82 12.07
CA LEU A 44 -10.31 -26.47 10.87
C LEU A 44 -10.31 -27.59 9.83
N ASN A 45 -11.47 -27.85 9.23
CA ASN A 45 -11.59 -28.72 8.08
C ASN A 45 -10.90 -28.11 6.84
N GLY A 46 -10.52 -28.95 5.87
CA GLY A 46 -9.78 -28.51 4.67
C GLY A 46 -10.47 -27.37 3.87
N ILE A 47 -11.81 -27.38 3.81
CA ILE A 47 -12.60 -26.32 3.14
C ILE A 47 -12.52 -25.00 3.92
N GLU A 48 -12.56 -25.06 5.25
CA GLU A 48 -12.49 -23.87 6.09
C GLU A 48 -11.08 -23.27 6.05
N LYS A 49 -10.03 -24.11 6.03
CA LYS A 49 -8.65 -23.68 5.79
C LYS A 49 -8.51 -22.98 4.45
N PHE A 50 -9.09 -23.51 3.37
CA PHE A 50 -9.09 -22.85 2.06
C PHE A 50 -9.78 -21.49 2.09
N ASN A 51 -10.93 -21.38 2.75
CA ASN A 51 -11.64 -20.11 2.90
C ASN A 51 -10.85 -19.09 3.75
N CYS A 52 -10.14 -19.55 4.78
CA CYS A 52 -9.26 -18.71 5.60
C CYS A 52 -8.06 -18.22 4.80
N LEU A 53 -7.41 -19.10 4.03
CA LEU A 53 -6.32 -18.74 3.13
C LEU A 53 -6.77 -17.72 2.08
N TYR A 54 -7.91 -17.95 1.44
CA TYR A 54 -8.45 -17.05 0.43
C TYR A 54 -8.70 -15.64 0.98
N ARG A 55 -9.36 -15.52 2.16
CA ARG A 55 -9.63 -14.21 2.77
C ARG A 55 -8.37 -13.55 3.32
N GLY A 56 -7.46 -14.32 3.92
CA GLY A 56 -6.18 -13.81 4.45
C GLY A 56 -5.30 -13.27 3.32
N TYR A 57 -5.15 -14.04 2.25
CA TYR A 57 -4.43 -13.62 1.05
C TYR A 57 -5.06 -12.36 0.43
N GLY A 58 -6.38 -12.36 0.23
CA GLY A 58 -7.08 -11.23 -0.37
C GLY A 58 -6.90 -9.94 0.41
N ASN A 59 -7.13 -9.95 1.72
CA ASN A 59 -6.94 -8.76 2.55
C ASN A 59 -5.47 -8.32 2.59
N GLY A 60 -4.54 -9.28 2.71
CA GLY A 60 -3.11 -8.98 2.71
C GLY A 60 -2.65 -8.28 1.43
N VAL A 61 -3.08 -8.77 0.26
CA VAL A 61 -2.78 -8.14 -1.04
C VAL A 61 -3.39 -6.75 -1.15
N ILE A 62 -4.63 -6.55 -0.68
CA ILE A 62 -5.27 -5.23 -0.71
C ILE A 62 -4.51 -4.23 0.17
N PHE A 63 -4.09 -4.61 1.37
CA PHE A 63 -3.27 -3.73 2.22
C PHE A 63 -1.90 -3.45 1.63
N TYR A 64 -1.27 -4.45 1.01
CA TYR A 64 0.00 -4.30 0.31
C TYR A 64 -0.10 -3.28 -0.83
N THR A 65 -1.09 -3.47 -1.71
CA THR A 65 -1.36 -2.56 -2.82
C THR A 65 -1.68 -1.15 -2.33
N ARG A 66 -2.46 -1.03 -1.26
CA ARG A 66 -2.79 0.27 -0.66
C ARG A 66 -1.56 1.01 -0.14
N GLU A 67 -0.60 0.34 0.49
CA GLU A 67 0.64 1.00 0.93
C GLU A 67 1.48 1.47 -0.26
N ILE A 68 1.56 0.67 -1.33
CA ILE A 68 2.31 1.04 -2.55
C ILE A 68 1.69 2.29 -3.18
N ILE A 69 0.38 2.29 -3.38
CA ILE A 69 -0.33 3.46 -3.91
C ILE A 69 -0.18 4.66 -2.98
N ALA A 70 -0.23 4.48 -1.66
CA ALA A 70 -0.04 5.57 -0.70
C ALA A 70 1.37 6.20 -0.77
N ARG A 71 2.41 5.41 -1.02
CA ARG A 71 3.78 5.92 -1.26
C ARG A 71 3.88 6.65 -2.60
N THR A 72 3.23 6.12 -3.64
CA THR A 72 3.12 6.78 -4.95
C THR A 72 2.40 8.13 -4.82
N GLU A 73 1.26 8.17 -4.11
CA GLU A 73 0.49 9.38 -3.88
C GLU A 73 1.32 10.42 -3.12
N GLN A 74 2.01 10.00 -2.06
CA GLN A 74 2.92 10.87 -1.31
C GLN A 74 4.05 11.44 -2.20
N TYR A 75 4.57 10.67 -3.16
CA TYR A 75 5.64 11.12 -4.07
C TYR A 75 5.16 12.17 -5.10
N TRP A 76 3.96 11.98 -5.64
CA TRP A 76 3.44 12.78 -6.75
C TRP A 76 2.58 13.95 -6.29
N CYS A 77 1.63 13.72 -5.38
CA CYS A 77 0.60 14.68 -4.99
C CYS A 77 0.18 14.50 -3.51
N PRO A 78 1.01 14.96 -2.55
CA PRO A 78 0.70 14.86 -1.12
C PRO A 78 -0.30 15.94 -0.66
N ILE A 79 -1.43 16.06 -1.34
CA ILE A 79 -2.48 17.06 -1.08
C ILE A 79 -3.78 16.35 -0.74
N LYS A 80 -4.46 16.80 0.33
CA LYS A 80 -5.75 16.26 0.74
C LYS A 80 -6.83 16.57 -0.31
N HIS A 81 -7.76 15.64 -0.48
CA HIS A 81 -8.99 15.86 -1.23
C HIS A 81 -9.86 16.94 -0.58
N ALA A 82 -10.56 17.73 -1.42
CA ALA A 82 -11.53 18.73 -0.99
C ALA A 82 -12.72 18.12 -0.22
N ARG A 83 -13.03 16.84 -0.46
CA ARG A 83 -14.10 16.11 0.23
C ARG A 83 -13.52 15.12 1.22
N ARG A 84 -14.28 14.82 2.27
CA ARG A 84 -13.92 13.77 3.22
C ARG A 84 -13.96 12.41 2.53
N VAL A 85 -12.85 11.67 2.62
CA VAL A 85 -12.73 10.31 2.11
C VAL A 85 -12.69 9.34 3.29
N VAL A 86 -13.43 8.24 3.19
CA VAL A 86 -13.45 7.19 4.21
C VAL A 86 -12.27 6.25 3.99
N GLY A 87 -11.62 5.86 5.08
CA GLY A 87 -10.51 4.92 5.04
C GLY A 87 -9.33 5.48 4.26
N THR A 88 -8.84 6.65 4.64
CA THR A 88 -7.56 7.21 4.17
C THR A 88 -6.38 6.40 4.73
N HIS A 89 -5.25 6.34 4.02
CA HIS A 89 -4.06 5.67 4.52
C HIS A 89 -3.35 6.54 5.58
N ARG A 90 -2.44 5.92 6.36
CA ARG A 90 -1.74 6.60 7.47
C ARG A 90 -1.02 7.88 7.03
N ARG A 91 -0.37 7.85 5.85
CA ARG A 91 0.39 8.98 5.30
C ARG A 91 -0.48 10.20 4.95
N TYR A 92 -1.77 10.00 4.67
CA TYR A 92 -2.69 11.05 4.25
C TYR A 92 -2.93 12.11 5.35
N ALA A 93 -2.76 11.73 6.63
CA ALA A 93 -2.86 12.67 7.74
C ALA A 93 -1.86 13.83 7.60
N ASN A 94 -0.67 13.54 7.07
CA ASN A 94 0.43 14.48 6.93
C ASN A 94 0.35 15.32 5.65
N PHE A 95 -0.56 15.02 4.73
CA PHE A 95 -0.70 15.75 3.47
C PHE A 95 -1.19 17.18 3.69
N ASP A 96 -0.81 18.06 2.76
CA ASP A 96 -1.20 19.46 2.79
C ASP A 96 -2.70 19.63 2.58
N ALA A 97 -3.24 20.74 3.10
CA ALA A 97 -4.66 21.04 2.96
C ALA A 97 -5.00 21.33 1.50
N PHE A 98 -6.23 21.01 1.11
CA PHE A 98 -6.71 21.34 -0.23
C PHE A 98 -6.71 22.86 -0.45
N GLY A 99 -6.07 23.33 -1.51
CA GLY A 99 -6.01 24.76 -1.87
C GLY A 99 -4.90 25.56 -1.19
N ASP A 100 -4.07 24.92 -0.36
CA ASP A 100 -2.89 25.55 0.24
C ASP A 100 -1.70 25.45 -0.73
N ALA A 101 -1.46 26.51 -1.50
CA ALA A 101 -0.39 26.56 -2.51
C ALA A 101 0.94 27.10 -1.96
N GLU A 102 0.95 27.64 -0.73
CA GLU A 102 2.13 28.28 -0.16
C GLU A 102 3.12 27.22 0.35
N GLY A 103 4.34 27.20 -0.22
CA GLY A 103 5.39 26.26 0.21
C GLY A 103 5.23 24.82 -0.26
N ASP A 104 4.26 24.53 -1.13
CA ASP A 104 3.94 23.20 -1.68
C ASP A 104 5.17 22.51 -2.32
N GLN A 105 6.03 23.26 -3.02
CA GLN A 105 7.22 22.70 -3.65
C GLN A 105 8.24 22.18 -2.61
N THR A 106 8.49 22.93 -1.53
CA THR A 106 9.47 22.55 -0.50
C THR A 106 9.00 21.32 0.27
N LYS A 107 7.75 21.31 0.72
CA LYS A 107 7.16 20.15 1.41
C LYS A 107 7.13 18.91 0.53
N ARG A 108 6.86 19.06 -0.77
CA ARG A 108 6.90 17.95 -1.73
C ARG A 108 8.28 17.32 -1.83
N LEU A 109 9.35 18.11 -1.74
CA LEU A 109 10.72 17.58 -1.68
C LEU A 109 10.95 16.79 -0.38
N GLU A 110 10.52 17.33 0.76
CA GLU A 110 10.61 16.62 2.05
C GLU A 110 9.85 15.29 2.03
N PHE A 111 8.63 15.27 1.47
CA PHE A 111 7.85 14.05 1.31
C PHE A 111 8.58 13.01 0.46
N ARG A 112 9.28 13.44 -0.61
CA ARG A 112 10.06 12.54 -1.47
C ARG A 112 11.29 12.00 -0.77
N GLU A 113 12.03 12.82 -0.03
CA GLU A 113 13.19 12.37 0.73
C GLU A 113 12.78 11.36 1.81
N SER A 114 11.67 11.61 2.53
CA SER A 114 11.16 10.69 3.56
C SER A 114 10.81 9.29 3.05
N LEU A 115 10.56 9.14 1.74
CA LEU A 115 10.25 7.85 1.11
C LEU A 115 11.51 7.01 0.84
N LYS A 116 12.70 7.62 0.80
CA LYS A 116 13.97 6.92 0.57
C LYS A 116 14.44 6.17 1.81
N ASP A 117 14.20 6.74 3.00
CA ASP A 117 14.71 6.23 4.29
C ASP A 117 13.74 5.29 5.06
N THR A 118 12.69 4.75 4.42
CA THR A 118 11.71 3.92 5.15
C THR A 118 12.04 2.43 5.11
N ASP A 119 12.51 1.85 6.22
CA ASP A 119 12.84 0.42 6.40
C ASP A 119 11.64 -0.52 6.76
#